data_AF-A0A1C4YLZ1-F1
#
_entry.id   AF-A0A1C4YLZ1-F1
#
_cell.length_a   1.000
_cell.length_b   1.000
_cell.length_c   1.000
_cell.angle_alpha   90.00
_cell.angle_beta   90.00
_cell.angle_gamma   90.00
#
_symmetry.space_group_name_H-M   'P 1'
#
loop_
_entity.id
_entity.type
_entity.pdbx_description
1 polymer ?
#
loop_
_entity_poly.entity_id
_entity_poly.type
_entity_poly.pdbx_seq_one_letter_code
_entity_poly.pdbx_strand_id
1 'polypeptide(L)'
;MDPVPAADGRVDRERLDELLALQTEFDGLDFKQERSLAKGTKGRLEFVKDCAAMLSRPQGGYLVIGVDGAGVPSGAAIEAADYDASRLHDLLTKHLEGQVSVSSSVHTVDGNTVVLVCLRRRDDGLFPVVKADFVANDGGTPTIVLRGGDVYVREGTKTRKWRSADLSGLIAPHVAMVRQEERARLAELMDALRREYQGLALAAGPAAALTWQIGQEQFDTAVTEAIRRSDTSALRLLVLGLQRDGLGLLAQGAAAAGEDLLQLLDRATAVAAIAVTLSNEQLADDVVTMLTRLYHRLYVNGEALTNTAADRGLAIAARILAVIALAVRLDQWWVIRKLALRPAGDTIAYVSWLRHAQVQAARRHVVLTNTAAEPVGGGLVAAARQLISTLPALRPDLPGHLVDNLPLGTPPAPGDPVIDSVCQADLLWCVAAALDTPPQRTRYQFYPSFAWLYEHRIAPMVHRLRTDENLTKDVYPGRAIDEVRRALDEVLELAAQEGGRLGHFW
;
A
#
# COMPACT_ATOMS: atom_id res chain seq x y z
N MET A 1 22.41 21.03 -1.88
CA MET A 1 22.44 20.65 -3.31
C MET A 1 23.75 21.15 -3.87
N ASP A 2 24.38 20.39 -4.75
CA ASP A 2 25.54 20.87 -5.52
C ASP A 2 25.07 22.04 -6.41
N PRO A 3 25.65 23.24 -6.30
CA PRO A 3 25.22 24.39 -7.11
C PRO A 3 25.65 24.27 -8.58
N VAL A 4 26.50 23.28 -8.91
CA VAL A 4 26.89 23.01 -10.29
C VAL A 4 25.78 22.23 -11.01
N PRO A 5 25.31 22.70 -12.18
CA PRO A 5 24.38 21.96 -13.02
C PRO A 5 24.91 20.59 -13.41
N ALA A 6 24.02 19.61 -13.61
CA ALA A 6 24.43 18.30 -14.12
C ALA A 6 25.05 18.43 -15.52
N ALA A 7 26.08 17.62 -15.80
CA ALA A 7 26.77 17.61 -17.09
C ALA A 7 25.85 17.08 -18.20
N ASP A 8 25.13 17.99 -18.84
CA ASP A 8 24.12 17.75 -19.88
C ASP A 8 24.68 17.79 -21.30
N GLY A 9 25.99 18.03 -21.45
CA GLY A 9 26.66 18.17 -22.75
C GLY A 9 26.68 19.61 -23.29
N ARG A 10 26.04 20.58 -22.62
CA ARG A 10 26.09 21.97 -23.03
C ARG A 10 27.48 22.54 -22.79
N VAL A 11 28.06 23.12 -23.85
CA VAL A 11 29.36 23.80 -23.84
C VAL A 11 29.27 25.19 -24.47
N ASP A 12 28.06 25.74 -24.55
CA ASP A 12 27.78 27.07 -25.09
C ASP A 12 28.22 28.20 -24.15
N ARG A 13 28.09 29.44 -24.63
CA ARG A 13 28.55 30.62 -23.89
C ARG A 13 27.76 30.87 -22.62
N GLU A 14 26.45 30.63 -22.65
CA GLU A 14 25.57 30.82 -21.50
C GLU A 14 25.96 29.87 -20.36
N ARG A 15 26.21 28.60 -20.69
CA ARG A 15 26.71 27.62 -19.71
C ARG A 15 28.05 28.04 -19.12
N LEU A 16 28.95 28.61 -19.93
CA LEU A 16 30.22 29.12 -19.41
C LEU A 16 29.98 30.26 -18.41
N ASP A 17 29.18 31.27 -18.77
CA ASP A 17 28.91 32.43 -17.91
C ASP A 17 28.24 32.01 -16.59
N GLU A 18 27.32 31.03 -16.62
CA GLU A 18 26.73 30.44 -15.41
C GLU A 18 27.77 29.81 -14.48
N LEU A 19 28.72 29.04 -15.03
CA LEU A 19 29.76 28.38 -14.25
C LEU A 19 30.77 29.39 -13.69
N LEU A 20 31.11 30.45 -14.43
CA LEU A 20 31.99 31.51 -13.93
C LEU A 20 31.32 32.34 -12.82
N ALA A 21 30.00 32.54 -12.89
CA ALA A 21 29.24 33.25 -11.86
C ALA A 21 29.27 32.55 -10.49
N LEU A 22 29.63 31.27 -10.44
CA LEU A 22 29.81 30.54 -9.18
C LEU A 22 31.04 31.00 -8.39
N GLN A 23 32.03 31.64 -9.04
CA GLN A 23 33.22 32.28 -8.43
C GLN A 23 34.08 31.39 -7.52
N THR A 24 33.87 30.07 -7.52
CA THR A 24 34.65 29.09 -6.77
C THR A 24 34.50 27.71 -7.38
N GLU A 25 35.48 26.84 -7.12
CA GLU A 25 35.44 25.43 -7.50
C GLU A 25 34.48 24.63 -6.60
N PHE A 26 33.92 23.57 -7.18
CA PHE A 26 33.06 22.60 -6.51
C PHE A 26 33.44 21.18 -6.94
N ASP A 27 32.89 20.16 -6.30
CA ASP A 27 33.11 18.77 -6.74
C ASP A 27 32.83 18.59 -8.25
N GLY A 28 31.83 19.30 -8.79
CA GLY A 28 31.44 19.27 -10.21
C GLY A 28 32.05 20.30 -11.12
N LEU A 29 32.87 21.22 -10.60
CA LEU A 29 33.48 22.31 -11.35
C LEU A 29 34.93 22.52 -10.93
N ASP A 30 35.84 22.43 -11.89
CA ASP A 30 37.27 22.59 -11.67
C ASP A 30 37.85 23.68 -12.57
N PHE A 31 38.53 24.65 -11.97
CA PHE A 31 39.13 25.78 -12.67
C PHE A 31 40.64 25.55 -12.84
N LYS A 32 41.17 25.93 -14.00
CA LYS A 32 42.60 25.76 -14.30
C LYS A 32 43.11 26.98 -15.07
N GLN A 33 44.12 27.65 -14.51
CA GLN A 33 44.71 28.83 -15.14
C GLN A 33 45.40 28.50 -16.45
N GLU A 34 46.20 27.43 -16.46
CA GLU A 34 46.89 26.90 -17.62
C GLU A 34 46.92 25.38 -17.54
N ARG A 35 46.71 24.71 -18.68
CA ARG A 35 46.97 23.29 -18.81
C ARG A 35 47.46 23.03 -20.23
N SER A 36 48.71 22.62 -20.38
CA SER A 36 49.25 22.25 -21.68
C SER A 36 49.02 20.76 -21.92
N LEU A 37 48.42 20.41 -23.07
CA LEU A 37 48.24 19.03 -23.50
C LEU A 37 49.32 18.58 -24.50
N ALA A 38 49.94 19.52 -25.22
CA ALA A 38 51.02 19.26 -26.18
C ALA A 38 52.43 19.23 -25.56
N LYS A 39 52.72 20.09 -24.57
CA LYS A 39 54.05 20.18 -23.93
C LYS A 39 54.07 19.42 -22.59
N GLY A 40 54.98 18.46 -22.46
CA GLY A 40 55.21 17.68 -21.24
C GLY A 40 54.22 16.53 -21.05
N THR A 41 54.72 15.37 -20.62
CA THR A 41 53.89 14.18 -20.41
C THR A 41 53.07 14.29 -19.13
N LYS A 42 53.57 15.02 -18.12
CA LYS A 42 52.91 15.16 -16.81
C LYS A 42 51.60 15.94 -16.89
N GLY A 43 51.60 17.13 -17.52
CA GLY A 43 50.41 17.98 -17.61
C GLY A 43 49.24 17.29 -18.33
N ARG A 44 49.55 16.55 -19.40
CA ARG A 44 48.56 15.73 -20.12
C ARG A 44 47.98 14.61 -19.26
N LEU A 45 48.81 13.90 -18.50
CA LEU A 45 48.34 12.82 -17.63
C LEU A 45 47.55 13.34 -16.41
N GLU A 46 47.91 14.52 -15.87
CA GLU A 46 47.12 15.20 -14.85
C GLU A 46 45.75 15.64 -15.38
N PHE A 47 45.67 16.12 -16.61
CA PHE A 47 44.39 16.42 -17.25
C PHE A 47 43.51 15.17 -17.36
N VAL A 48 44.06 14.06 -17.85
CA VAL A 48 43.33 12.77 -17.92
C VAL A 48 42.84 12.34 -16.53
N LYS A 49 43.66 12.54 -15.49
CA LYS A 49 43.31 12.24 -14.10
C LYS A 49 42.11 13.06 -13.61
N ASP A 50 42.11 14.36 -13.87
CA ASP A 50 41.01 15.26 -13.52
C ASP A 50 39.73 14.89 -14.28
N CYS A 51 39.85 14.55 -15.57
CA CYS A 51 38.72 14.08 -16.36
C CYS A 51 38.14 12.75 -15.85
N ALA A 52 39.00 11.78 -15.50
CA ALA A 52 38.56 10.51 -14.93
C ALA A 52 37.77 10.72 -13.63
N ALA A 53 38.20 11.69 -12.80
CA ALA A 53 37.52 12.03 -11.57
C ALA A 53 36.12 12.63 -11.78
N MET A 54 35.96 13.48 -12.79
CA MET A 54 34.65 14.02 -13.17
C MET A 54 33.73 12.93 -13.73
N LEU A 55 34.24 12.03 -14.56
CA LEU A 55 33.49 10.91 -15.13
C LEU A 55 33.03 9.89 -14.07
N SER A 56 33.72 9.80 -12.94
CA SER A 56 33.30 9.00 -11.79
C SER A 56 32.10 9.60 -11.02
N ARG A 57 31.79 10.88 -11.20
CA ARG A 57 30.66 11.53 -10.52
C ARG A 57 29.34 11.13 -11.18
N PRO A 58 28.27 10.83 -10.40
CA PRO A 58 26.96 10.52 -10.96
C PRO A 58 26.43 11.56 -11.95
N GLN A 59 26.70 12.84 -11.69
CA GLN A 59 26.24 13.97 -12.52
C GLN A 59 27.30 14.44 -13.53
N GLY A 60 28.44 13.74 -13.64
CA GLY A 60 29.59 14.23 -14.42
C GLY A 60 30.20 15.50 -13.80
N GLY A 61 30.80 16.33 -14.65
CA GLY A 61 31.32 17.64 -14.23
C GLY A 61 31.91 18.46 -15.37
N TYR A 62 32.35 19.66 -15.03
CA TYR A 62 32.92 20.64 -15.94
C TYR A 62 34.35 21.00 -15.54
N LEU A 63 35.22 21.15 -16.53
CA LEU A 63 36.52 21.81 -16.37
C LEU A 63 36.51 23.10 -17.18
N VAL A 64 36.96 24.19 -16.57
CA VAL A 64 37.16 25.47 -17.24
C VAL A 64 38.64 25.81 -17.23
N ILE A 65 39.23 25.89 -18.42
CA ILE A 65 40.66 26.17 -18.60
C ILE A 65 40.82 27.62 -19.08
N GLY A 66 41.83 28.33 -18.57
CA GLY A 66 42.06 29.75 -18.84
C GLY A 66 41.54 30.70 -17.78
N VAL A 67 41.17 30.17 -16.60
CA VAL A 67 40.62 30.95 -15.49
C VAL A 67 41.31 30.59 -14.18
N ASP A 68 41.37 31.52 -13.25
CA ASP A 68 41.86 31.27 -11.90
C ASP A 68 40.82 30.53 -11.02
N GLY A 69 41.18 30.26 -9.76
CA GLY A 69 40.31 29.57 -8.81
C GLY A 69 39.03 30.34 -8.43
N ALA A 70 38.91 31.61 -8.85
CA ALA A 70 37.72 32.44 -8.69
C ALA A 70 36.93 32.60 -10.02
N GLY A 71 37.32 31.89 -11.08
CA GLY A 71 36.66 31.98 -12.39
C GLY A 71 37.04 33.23 -13.19
N VAL A 72 38.10 33.95 -12.80
CA VAL A 72 38.56 35.15 -13.53
C VAL A 72 39.53 34.72 -14.64
N PRO A 73 39.38 35.20 -15.89
CA PRO A 73 40.31 34.88 -16.97
C PRO A 73 41.77 35.19 -16.61
N SER A 74 42.64 34.19 -16.73
CA SER A 74 44.04 34.26 -16.28
C SER A 74 44.97 34.96 -17.27
N GLY A 75 44.56 35.09 -18.54
CA GLY A 75 45.39 35.57 -19.64
C GLY A 75 46.49 34.59 -20.07
N ALA A 76 46.48 33.36 -19.56
CA ALA A 76 47.42 32.33 -19.98
C ALA A 76 47.23 31.97 -21.46
N ALA A 77 48.32 31.68 -22.17
CA ALA A 77 48.26 31.26 -23.56
C ALA A 77 47.72 29.81 -23.65
N ILE A 78 46.56 29.64 -24.30
CA ILE A 78 45.93 28.34 -24.50
C ILE A 78 45.88 28.02 -25.99
N GLU A 79 46.45 26.87 -26.35
CA GLU A 79 46.36 26.32 -27.70
C GLU A 79 44.97 25.69 -27.91
N ALA A 80 44.02 26.47 -28.43
CA ALA A 80 42.63 26.07 -28.64
C ALA A 80 42.48 24.72 -29.37
N ALA A 81 43.37 24.42 -30.31
CA ALA A 81 43.36 23.18 -31.09
C ALA A 81 43.64 21.92 -30.25
N ASP A 82 44.26 22.04 -29.08
CA ASP A 82 44.49 20.90 -28.17
C ASP A 82 43.20 20.44 -27.50
N TYR A 83 42.18 21.31 -27.45
CA TYR A 83 40.92 21.11 -26.74
C TYR A 83 39.75 20.75 -27.65
N ASP A 84 40.03 20.34 -28.89
CA ASP A 84 38.99 19.80 -29.77
C ASP A 84 38.38 18.52 -29.18
N ALA A 85 37.05 18.40 -29.24
CA ALA A 85 36.32 17.32 -28.59
C ALA A 85 36.75 15.92 -29.08
N SER A 86 37.09 15.77 -30.36
CA SER A 86 37.57 14.49 -30.92
C SER A 86 38.95 14.12 -30.36
N ARG A 87 39.85 15.09 -30.27
CA ARG A 87 41.20 14.89 -29.69
C ARG A 87 41.14 14.57 -28.20
N LEU A 88 40.26 15.25 -27.46
CA LEU A 88 40.02 14.95 -26.05
C LEU A 88 39.45 13.54 -25.88
N HIS A 89 38.53 13.12 -26.75
CA HIS A 89 37.99 11.76 -26.74
C HIS A 89 39.08 10.71 -27.00
N ASP A 90 39.90 10.88 -28.04
CA ASP A 90 41.02 10.00 -28.34
C ASP A 90 42.05 9.95 -27.21
N LEU A 91 42.33 11.10 -26.59
CA LEU A 91 43.23 11.20 -25.45
C LEU A 91 42.70 10.39 -24.26
N LEU A 92 41.44 10.57 -23.90
CA LEU A 92 40.84 9.90 -22.74
C LEU A 92 40.70 8.39 -22.98
N THR A 93 40.21 7.98 -24.16
CA THR A 93 40.07 6.55 -24.51
C THR A 93 41.42 5.85 -24.63
N LYS A 94 42.51 6.55 -24.94
CA LYS A 94 43.86 5.96 -24.90
C LYS A 94 44.29 5.56 -23.48
N HIS A 95 43.85 6.28 -22.46
CA HIS A 95 44.32 6.08 -21.07
C HIS A 95 43.29 5.39 -20.17
N LEU A 96 42.01 5.49 -20.50
CA LEU A 96 40.89 5.01 -19.70
C LEU A 96 40.16 3.86 -20.41
N GLU A 97 39.79 2.86 -19.62
CA GLU A 97 38.91 1.76 -19.95
C GLU A 97 37.49 2.10 -19.53
N GLY A 98 36.52 1.74 -20.35
CA GLY A 98 35.14 2.21 -20.26
C GLY A 98 34.80 3.21 -21.36
N GLN A 99 33.53 3.60 -21.41
CA GLN A 99 33.03 4.51 -22.42
C GLN A 99 33.12 5.97 -21.93
N VAL A 100 33.75 6.83 -22.72
CA VAL A 100 34.02 8.23 -22.38
C VAL A 100 33.07 9.14 -23.15
N SER A 101 32.36 10.05 -22.46
CA SER A 101 31.58 11.12 -23.07
C SER A 101 32.18 12.48 -22.70
N VAL A 102 32.74 13.15 -23.70
CA VAL A 102 33.37 14.47 -23.57
C VAL A 102 32.84 15.39 -24.67
N SER A 103 32.61 16.65 -24.31
CA SER A 103 32.30 17.73 -25.24
C SER A 103 33.11 18.95 -24.81
N SER A 104 33.52 19.77 -25.77
CA SER A 104 34.30 20.96 -25.47
C SER A 104 34.00 22.08 -26.44
N SER A 105 34.19 23.31 -25.97
CA SER A 105 34.12 24.51 -26.81
C SER A 105 35.12 25.54 -26.31
N VAL A 106 35.59 26.38 -27.23
CA VAL A 106 36.53 27.47 -26.96
C VAL A 106 35.78 28.79 -27.07
N HIS A 107 35.95 29.63 -26.05
CA HIS A 107 35.27 30.91 -25.89
C HIS A 107 36.28 32.04 -25.71
N THR A 108 35.84 33.26 -25.97
CA THR A 108 36.61 34.47 -25.67
C THR A 108 35.90 35.26 -24.56
N VAL A 109 36.55 35.45 -23.41
CA VAL A 109 36.04 36.20 -22.26
C VAL A 109 37.03 37.34 -21.99
N ASP A 110 36.58 38.60 -22.07
CA ASP A 110 37.42 39.78 -21.84
C ASP A 110 38.72 39.79 -22.67
N GLY A 111 38.65 39.31 -23.92
CA GLY A 111 39.79 39.19 -24.83
C GLY A 111 40.71 38.00 -24.57
N ASN A 112 40.44 37.19 -23.54
CA ASN A 112 41.21 35.98 -23.20
C ASN A 112 40.52 34.72 -23.69
N THR A 113 41.31 33.72 -24.09
CA THR A 113 40.81 32.40 -24.48
C THR A 113 40.43 31.58 -23.24
N VAL A 114 39.21 31.07 -23.21
CA VAL A 114 38.70 30.19 -22.14
C VAL A 114 38.10 28.95 -22.77
N VAL A 115 38.47 27.77 -22.27
CA VAL A 115 37.96 26.49 -22.76
C VAL A 115 37.00 25.90 -21.75
N LEU A 116 35.81 25.52 -22.21
CA LEU A 116 34.85 24.76 -21.43
C LEU A 116 34.87 23.30 -21.88
N VAL A 117 35.12 22.38 -20.94
CA VAL A 117 35.08 20.93 -21.16
C VAL A 117 33.97 20.34 -20.28
N CYS A 118 33.01 19.69 -20.92
CA CYS A 118 31.93 18.96 -20.26
C CYS A 118 32.23 17.46 -20.29
N LEU A 119 32.18 16.81 -19.13
CA LEU A 119 32.39 15.37 -18.97
C LEU A 119 31.13 14.75 -18.42
N ARG A 120 30.46 13.97 -19.27
CA ARG A 120 29.19 13.35 -18.91
C ARG A 120 29.42 11.89 -18.54
N ARG A 121 28.89 11.50 -17.38
CA ARG A 121 28.78 10.09 -17.03
C ARG A 121 27.71 9.44 -17.88
N ARG A 122 27.97 8.22 -18.34
CA ARG A 122 27.04 7.49 -19.20
C ARG A 122 25.89 6.89 -18.43
N ASP A 123 24.84 6.60 -19.19
CA ASP A 123 23.56 6.11 -18.68
C ASP A 123 23.67 4.67 -18.15
N ASP A 124 24.68 3.89 -18.58
CA ASP A 124 24.99 2.56 -18.04
C ASP A 124 25.41 2.59 -16.55
N GLY A 125 25.71 3.78 -16.05
CA GLY A 125 26.02 4.02 -14.66
C GLY A 125 27.38 3.47 -14.23
N LEU A 126 28.29 3.15 -15.15
CA LEU A 126 29.66 2.74 -14.83
C LEU A 126 30.62 3.95 -14.89
N PHE A 127 31.83 3.77 -14.35
CA PHE A 127 32.87 4.79 -14.25
C PHE A 127 34.16 4.28 -14.92
N PRO A 128 35.02 5.16 -15.44
CA PRO A 128 36.23 4.74 -16.13
C PRO A 128 37.32 4.21 -15.18
N VAL A 129 38.10 3.25 -15.66
CA VAL A 129 39.26 2.67 -14.96
C VAL A 129 40.53 2.96 -15.77
N VAL A 130 41.66 3.23 -15.12
CA VAL A 130 42.92 3.43 -15.85
C VAL A 130 43.42 2.12 -16.48
N LYS A 131 43.76 2.14 -17.77
CA LYS A 131 44.17 0.95 -18.54
C LYS A 131 45.52 0.34 -18.12
N ALA A 132 46.50 1.18 -17.82
CA ALA A 132 47.88 0.78 -17.59
C ALA A 132 48.63 1.81 -16.75
N ASP A 133 49.87 1.49 -16.39
CA ASP A 133 50.77 2.46 -15.77
C ASP A 133 51.24 3.48 -16.82
N PHE A 134 50.98 4.76 -16.57
CA PHE A 134 51.44 5.87 -17.40
C PHE A 134 52.41 6.74 -16.61
N VAL A 135 53.64 6.83 -17.13
CA VAL A 135 54.78 7.50 -16.51
C VAL A 135 55.03 8.83 -17.20
N ALA A 136 55.28 9.89 -16.43
CA ALA A 136 55.78 11.15 -16.95
C ALA A 136 57.31 11.21 -16.81
N ASN A 137 57.98 11.61 -17.90
CA ASN A 137 59.43 11.80 -18.00
C ASN A 137 59.74 13.20 -18.51
N ASP A 138 59.51 14.21 -17.67
CA ASP A 138 59.74 15.61 -18.00
C ASP A 138 61.06 16.11 -17.36
N GLY A 139 62.18 15.46 -17.70
CA GLY A 139 63.54 15.89 -17.31
C GLY A 139 63.98 15.55 -15.88
N GLY A 140 63.24 14.71 -15.15
CA GLY A 140 63.55 14.24 -13.79
C GLY A 140 63.33 12.73 -13.59
N THR A 141 63.27 12.27 -12.34
CA THR A 141 63.01 10.84 -12.03
C THR A 141 61.64 10.41 -12.56
N PRO A 142 61.56 9.28 -13.29
CA PRO A 142 60.29 8.77 -13.83
C PRO A 142 59.24 8.61 -12.74
N THR A 143 58.09 9.27 -12.90
CA THR A 143 56.99 9.21 -11.92
C THR A 143 55.73 8.66 -12.57
N ILE A 144 55.15 7.62 -11.98
CA ILE A 144 53.85 7.08 -12.39
C ILE A 144 52.76 8.11 -12.02
N VAL A 145 52.10 8.70 -13.01
CA VAL A 145 51.04 9.69 -12.81
C VAL A 145 49.67 9.02 -12.76
N LEU A 146 49.45 8.01 -13.61
CA LEU A 146 48.28 7.14 -13.62
C LEU A 146 48.76 5.70 -13.45
N ARG A 147 48.12 4.93 -12.59
CA ARG A 147 48.45 3.52 -12.38
C ARG A 147 47.30 2.64 -12.86
N GLY A 148 47.62 1.54 -13.52
CA GLY A 148 46.63 0.62 -14.07
C GLY A 148 45.71 0.07 -12.98
N GLY A 149 44.41 0.01 -13.28
CA GLY A 149 43.37 -0.41 -12.34
C GLY A 149 42.89 0.65 -11.36
N ASP A 150 43.51 1.83 -11.31
CA ASP A 150 43.04 2.91 -10.46
C ASP A 150 41.77 3.57 -11.00
N VAL A 151 40.93 4.01 -10.07
CA VAL A 151 39.79 4.89 -10.30
C VAL A 151 40.04 6.18 -9.55
N TYR A 152 39.75 7.31 -10.18
CA TYR A 152 39.87 8.62 -9.57
C TYR A 152 38.50 9.17 -9.21
N VAL A 153 38.41 9.85 -8.07
CA VAL A 153 37.20 10.49 -7.55
C VAL A 153 37.50 11.91 -7.10
N ARG A 154 36.47 12.75 -7.12
CA ARG A 154 36.50 14.12 -6.58
C ARG A 154 36.16 14.09 -5.09
N GLU A 155 36.95 14.82 -4.30
CA GLU A 155 36.65 15.14 -2.89
C GLU A 155 36.97 16.61 -2.67
N GLY A 156 35.93 17.46 -2.65
CA GLY A 156 36.11 18.90 -2.73
C GLY A 156 36.78 19.29 -4.04
N THR A 157 37.77 20.16 -3.93
CA THR A 157 38.59 20.62 -5.06
C THR A 157 39.72 19.67 -5.44
N LYS A 158 39.85 18.51 -4.78
CA LYS A 158 40.97 17.58 -4.99
C LYS A 158 40.56 16.32 -5.75
N THR A 159 41.43 15.92 -6.66
CA THR A 159 41.37 14.62 -7.34
C THR A 159 42.22 13.59 -6.61
N ARG A 160 41.61 12.52 -6.10
CA ARG A 160 42.30 11.43 -5.40
C ARG A 160 41.92 10.06 -5.94
N LYS A 161 42.71 9.05 -5.58
CA LYS A 161 42.35 7.64 -5.82
C LYS A 161 41.13 7.28 -4.97
N TRP A 162 40.28 6.46 -5.54
CA TRP A 162 39.15 5.88 -4.82
C TRP A 162 39.62 4.99 -3.67
N ARG A 163 38.72 4.79 -2.71
CA ARG A 163 38.83 3.86 -1.58
C ARG A 163 37.57 3.01 -1.56
N SER A 164 37.59 1.92 -0.79
CA SER A 164 36.43 1.04 -0.64
C SER A 164 35.14 1.79 -0.26
N ALA A 165 35.23 2.86 0.54
CA ALA A 165 34.09 3.70 0.92
C ALA A 165 33.42 4.42 -0.26
N ASP A 166 34.16 4.70 -1.34
CA ASP A 166 33.61 5.39 -2.52
C ASP A 166 32.83 4.43 -3.44
N LEU A 167 33.01 3.11 -3.29
CA LEU A 167 32.44 2.10 -4.19
C LEU A 167 30.92 2.22 -4.29
N SER A 168 30.23 2.42 -3.16
CA SER A 168 28.76 2.51 -3.12
C SER A 168 28.25 3.70 -3.94
N GLY A 169 28.88 4.87 -3.81
CA GLY A 169 28.55 6.07 -4.60
C GLY A 169 28.90 5.91 -6.08
N LEU A 170 30.00 5.20 -6.36
CA LEU A 170 30.40 4.89 -7.71
C LEU A 170 29.40 3.96 -8.41
N ILE A 171 28.93 2.87 -7.79
CA ILE A 171 28.02 1.91 -8.45
C ILE A 171 26.54 2.29 -8.34
N ALA A 172 26.17 3.26 -7.49
CA ALA A 172 24.78 3.62 -7.26
C ALA A 172 23.98 3.93 -8.53
N PRO A 173 24.52 4.66 -9.54
CA PRO A 173 23.81 4.89 -10.80
C PRO A 173 23.52 3.59 -11.56
N HIS A 174 24.48 2.66 -11.62
CA HIS A 174 24.29 1.36 -12.27
C HIS A 174 23.22 0.52 -11.56
N VAL A 175 23.26 0.46 -10.22
CA VAL A 175 22.25 -0.26 -9.43
C VAL A 175 20.86 0.35 -9.62
N ALA A 176 20.75 1.68 -9.70
CA ALA A 176 19.49 2.35 -9.97
C ALA A 176 18.93 2.02 -11.35
N MET A 177 19.80 1.99 -12.38
CA MET A 177 19.43 1.58 -13.73
C MET A 177 18.93 0.12 -13.76
N VAL A 178 19.68 -0.83 -13.22
CA VAL A 178 19.29 -2.26 -13.18
C VAL A 178 17.95 -2.43 -12.48
N ARG A 179 17.72 -1.74 -11.36
CA ARG A 179 16.42 -1.77 -10.66
C ARG A 179 15.28 -1.21 -11.50
N GLN A 180 15.55 -0.19 -12.31
CA GLN A 180 14.55 0.40 -13.19
C GLN A 180 14.22 -0.55 -14.36
N GLU A 181 15.22 -1.20 -14.94
CA GLU A 181 15.04 -2.24 -15.97
C GLU A 181 14.24 -3.44 -15.43
N GLU A 182 14.55 -3.92 -14.23
CA GLU A 182 13.81 -5.01 -13.59
C GLU A 182 12.34 -4.63 -13.33
N ARG A 183 12.09 -3.38 -12.89
CA ARG A 183 10.71 -2.88 -12.73
C ARG A 183 9.96 -2.83 -14.06
N ALA A 184 10.61 -2.37 -15.13
CA ALA A 184 10.02 -2.33 -16.46
C ALA A 184 9.72 -3.75 -16.97
N ARG A 185 10.64 -4.68 -16.79
CA ARG A 185 10.47 -6.10 -17.16
C ARG A 185 9.34 -6.78 -16.39
N LEU A 186 9.23 -6.52 -15.08
CA LEU A 186 8.11 -7.00 -14.27
C LEU A 186 6.78 -6.42 -14.74
N ALA A 187 6.74 -5.13 -15.10
CA ALA A 187 5.53 -4.51 -15.65
C ALA A 187 5.11 -5.16 -16.98
N GLU A 188 6.06 -5.40 -17.89
CA GLU A 188 5.80 -6.10 -19.16
C GLU A 188 5.31 -7.53 -18.94
N LEU A 189 5.91 -8.27 -18.00
CA LEU A 189 5.48 -9.64 -17.67
C LEU A 189 4.08 -9.65 -17.05
N MET A 190 3.76 -8.69 -16.18
CA MET A 190 2.43 -8.53 -15.61
C MET A 190 1.40 -8.17 -16.68
N ASP A 191 1.75 -7.33 -17.64
CA ASP A 191 0.86 -6.98 -18.75
C ASP A 191 0.70 -8.12 -19.78
N ALA A 192 1.73 -8.95 -19.96
CA ALA A 192 1.63 -10.20 -20.72
C ALA A 192 0.70 -11.19 -20.01
N LEU A 193 0.89 -11.42 -18.70
CA LEU A 193 0.00 -12.25 -17.89
C LEU A 193 -1.43 -11.73 -17.91
N ARG A 194 -1.66 -10.41 -17.76
CA ARG A 194 -3.01 -9.82 -17.87
C ARG A 194 -3.66 -10.09 -19.22
N ARG A 195 -2.93 -9.92 -20.33
CA ARG A 195 -3.45 -10.20 -21.68
C ARG A 195 -3.74 -11.69 -21.87
N GLU A 196 -2.90 -12.56 -21.32
CA GLU A 196 -3.10 -14.01 -21.35
C GLU A 196 -4.31 -14.42 -20.49
N TYR A 197 -4.46 -13.87 -19.28
CA TYR A 197 -5.63 -14.05 -18.43
C TYR A 197 -6.91 -13.51 -19.08
N GLN A 198 -6.86 -12.36 -19.76
CA GLN A 198 -8.00 -11.82 -20.52
C GLN A 198 -8.34 -12.71 -21.73
N GLY A 199 -7.33 -13.24 -22.43
CA GLY A 199 -7.51 -14.20 -23.52
C GLY A 199 -8.08 -15.54 -23.04
N LEU A 200 -7.64 -16.03 -21.89
CA LEU A 200 -8.15 -17.24 -21.23
C LEU A 200 -9.58 -17.01 -20.69
N ALA A 201 -9.90 -15.83 -20.18
CA ALA A 201 -11.26 -15.47 -19.77
C ALA A 201 -12.24 -15.42 -20.96
N LEU A 202 -11.76 -15.05 -22.15
CA LEU A 202 -12.53 -15.11 -23.40
C LEU A 202 -12.70 -16.56 -23.92
N ALA A 203 -11.73 -17.45 -23.66
CA ALA A 203 -11.74 -18.84 -24.13
C ALA A 203 -12.44 -19.84 -23.18
N ALA A 204 -12.42 -19.60 -21.86
CA ALA A 204 -12.96 -20.50 -20.84
C ALA A 204 -14.42 -20.20 -20.43
N GLY A 205 -15.01 -19.14 -20.98
CA GLY A 205 -16.31 -18.64 -20.54
C GLY A 205 -16.25 -17.91 -19.19
N PRO A 206 -17.28 -17.11 -18.85
CA PRO A 206 -17.28 -16.14 -17.76
C PRO A 206 -17.07 -16.74 -16.35
N ALA A 207 -17.32 -18.03 -16.16
CA ALA A 207 -17.29 -18.66 -14.86
C ALA A 207 -15.89 -18.95 -14.28
N ALA A 208 -14.84 -19.02 -15.13
CA ALA A 208 -13.48 -19.31 -14.68
C ALA A 208 -12.66 -18.06 -14.27
N ALA A 209 -13.16 -16.86 -14.58
CA ALA A 209 -12.45 -15.60 -14.35
C ALA A 209 -12.72 -14.96 -12.97
N LEU A 210 -13.73 -15.44 -12.23
CA LEU A 210 -14.16 -14.85 -10.97
C LEU A 210 -13.46 -15.55 -9.78
N THR A 211 -12.25 -15.08 -9.45
CA THR A 211 -11.49 -15.53 -8.26
C THR A 211 -11.38 -14.42 -7.22
N TRP A 212 -11.32 -14.78 -5.94
CA TRP A 212 -11.21 -13.82 -4.83
C TRP A 212 -9.83 -13.15 -4.73
N GLN A 213 -8.82 -13.71 -5.40
CA GLN A 213 -7.43 -13.23 -5.36
C GLN A 213 -7.17 -11.99 -6.24
N ILE A 214 -8.14 -11.54 -7.03
CA ILE A 214 -8.02 -10.27 -7.77
C ILE A 214 -8.19 -9.05 -6.84
N GLY A 215 -7.84 -7.86 -7.33
CA GLY A 215 -8.00 -6.61 -6.59
C GLY A 215 -9.46 -6.34 -6.20
N GLN A 216 -9.70 -5.71 -5.04
CA GLN A 216 -11.06 -5.49 -4.48
C GLN A 216 -12.01 -4.82 -5.49
N GLU A 217 -11.58 -3.73 -6.14
CA GLU A 217 -12.42 -3.00 -7.11
C GLU A 217 -12.80 -3.87 -8.33
N GLN A 218 -11.84 -4.65 -8.84
CA GLN A 218 -12.07 -5.57 -9.95
C GLN A 218 -13.01 -6.70 -9.54
N PHE A 219 -12.84 -7.20 -8.31
CA PHE A 219 -13.71 -8.23 -7.73
C PHE A 219 -15.15 -7.74 -7.59
N ASP A 220 -15.36 -6.58 -6.97
CA ASP A 220 -16.69 -6.00 -6.76
C ASP A 220 -17.41 -5.75 -8.10
N THR A 221 -16.67 -5.23 -9.09
CA THR A 221 -17.18 -5.02 -10.45
C THR A 221 -17.59 -6.33 -11.11
N ALA A 222 -16.76 -7.37 -11.00
CA ALA A 222 -17.02 -8.66 -11.62
C ALA A 222 -18.21 -9.40 -10.97
N VAL A 223 -18.34 -9.34 -9.65
CA VAL A 223 -19.50 -9.90 -8.92
C VAL A 223 -20.78 -9.16 -9.29
N THR A 224 -20.74 -7.82 -9.33
CA THR A 224 -21.88 -6.99 -9.73
C THR A 224 -22.35 -7.33 -11.15
N GLU A 225 -21.42 -7.45 -12.09
CA GLU A 225 -21.75 -7.79 -13.48
C GLU A 225 -22.27 -9.24 -13.61
N ALA A 226 -21.73 -10.19 -12.86
CA ALA A 226 -22.24 -11.57 -12.83
C ALA A 226 -23.68 -11.63 -12.31
N ILE A 227 -24.02 -10.88 -11.26
CA ILE A 227 -25.40 -10.75 -10.77
C ILE A 227 -26.29 -10.10 -11.84
N ARG A 228 -25.84 -9.00 -12.46
CA ARG A 228 -26.60 -8.28 -13.49
C ARG A 228 -26.90 -9.16 -14.72
N ARG A 229 -25.97 -10.03 -15.10
CA ARG A 229 -26.14 -11.02 -16.18
C ARG A 229 -26.93 -12.26 -15.78
N SER A 230 -27.32 -12.38 -14.51
CA SER A 230 -27.92 -13.60 -13.95
C SER A 230 -27.05 -14.84 -14.19
N ASP A 231 -25.72 -14.69 -14.16
CA ASP A 231 -24.76 -15.79 -14.32
C ASP A 231 -24.64 -16.60 -13.02
N THR A 232 -25.70 -17.35 -12.73
CA THR A 232 -25.82 -18.19 -11.53
C THR A 232 -24.70 -19.24 -11.43
N SER A 233 -24.16 -19.69 -12.57
CA SER A 233 -23.08 -20.68 -12.60
C SER A 233 -21.76 -20.08 -12.13
N ALA A 234 -21.39 -18.89 -12.62
CA ALA A 234 -20.21 -18.18 -12.16
C ALA A 234 -20.28 -17.85 -10.66
N LEU A 235 -21.44 -17.37 -10.19
CA LEU A 235 -21.65 -17.03 -8.78
C LEU A 235 -21.56 -18.26 -7.88
N ARG A 236 -22.15 -19.39 -8.29
CA ARG A 236 -22.08 -20.65 -7.54
C ARG A 236 -20.64 -21.17 -7.47
N LEU A 237 -19.89 -21.12 -8.57
CA LEU A 237 -18.49 -21.53 -8.59
C LEU A 237 -17.61 -20.62 -7.72
N LEU A 238 -17.88 -19.32 -7.70
CA LEU A 238 -17.22 -18.38 -6.78
C LEU A 238 -17.45 -18.78 -5.31
N VAL A 239 -18.69 -19.02 -4.90
CA VAL A 239 -18.99 -19.40 -3.50
C VAL A 239 -18.33 -20.74 -3.14
N LEU A 240 -18.35 -21.71 -4.05
CA LEU A 240 -17.67 -23.00 -3.86
C LEU A 240 -16.14 -22.82 -3.74
N GLY A 241 -15.55 -21.93 -4.54
CA GLY A 241 -14.14 -21.57 -4.47
C GLY A 241 -13.77 -20.93 -3.14
N LEU A 242 -14.50 -19.89 -2.72
CA LEU A 242 -14.35 -19.25 -1.41
C LEU A 242 -14.43 -20.26 -0.26
N GLN A 243 -15.40 -21.18 -0.32
CA GLN A 243 -15.54 -22.22 0.69
C GLN A 243 -14.33 -23.17 0.71
N ARG A 244 -13.94 -23.69 -0.45
CA ARG A 244 -12.83 -24.65 -0.58
C ARG A 244 -11.53 -24.03 -0.06
N ASP A 245 -11.23 -22.83 -0.51
CA ASP A 245 -9.98 -22.14 -0.18
C ASP A 245 -9.99 -21.72 1.29
N GLY A 246 -11.12 -21.24 1.82
CA GLY A 246 -11.27 -20.91 3.25
C GLY A 246 -11.09 -22.12 4.15
N LEU A 247 -11.65 -23.29 3.78
CA LEU A 247 -11.42 -24.54 4.52
C LEU A 247 -9.96 -24.99 4.44
N GLY A 248 -9.30 -24.85 3.28
CA GLY A 248 -7.89 -25.14 3.10
C GLY A 248 -6.99 -24.27 3.98
N LEU A 249 -7.26 -22.97 4.04
CA LEU A 249 -6.56 -22.02 4.90
C LEU A 249 -6.74 -22.35 6.39
N LEU A 250 -7.95 -22.69 6.83
CA LEU A 250 -8.20 -23.12 8.21
C LEU A 250 -7.47 -24.42 8.57
N ALA A 251 -7.33 -25.35 7.61
CA ALA A 251 -6.62 -26.62 7.83
C ALA A 251 -5.11 -26.45 8.01
N GLN A 252 -4.51 -25.38 7.46
CA GLN A 252 -3.09 -25.04 7.65
C GLN A 252 -2.80 -24.47 9.05
N GLY A 253 -3.84 -24.21 9.85
CA GLY A 253 -3.76 -23.65 11.19
C GLY A 253 -4.01 -22.15 11.22
N ALA A 254 -4.81 -21.69 12.18
CA ALA A 254 -5.32 -20.31 12.26
C ALA A 254 -4.25 -19.21 12.33
N ALA A 255 -3.00 -19.55 12.72
CA ALA A 255 -1.89 -18.62 12.82
C ALA A 255 -1.12 -18.41 11.49
N ALA A 256 -1.00 -19.44 10.65
CA ALA A 256 -0.22 -19.37 9.40
C ALA A 256 -1.02 -18.74 8.24
N ALA A 257 -2.34 -18.92 8.24
CA ALA A 257 -3.25 -18.43 7.20
C ALA A 257 -3.83 -17.03 7.49
N GLY A 258 -3.20 -16.25 8.39
CA GLY A 258 -3.85 -15.12 9.05
C GLY A 258 -4.37 -14.04 8.10
N GLU A 259 -3.52 -13.54 7.20
CA GLU A 259 -3.87 -12.44 6.29
C GLU A 259 -4.74 -12.92 5.12
N ASP A 260 -4.37 -14.04 4.48
CA ASP A 260 -5.12 -14.63 3.36
C ASP A 260 -6.56 -14.99 3.76
N LEU A 261 -6.77 -15.51 4.96
CA LEU A 261 -8.12 -15.82 5.45
C LEU A 261 -8.92 -14.54 5.67
N LEU A 262 -8.33 -13.49 6.24
CA LEU A 262 -9.02 -12.21 6.42
C LEU A 262 -9.38 -11.58 5.07
N GLN A 263 -8.48 -11.64 4.09
CA GLN A 263 -8.75 -11.19 2.72
C GLN A 263 -9.89 -12.01 2.08
N LEU A 264 -9.90 -13.33 2.24
CA LEU A 264 -10.99 -14.18 1.76
C LEU A 264 -12.32 -13.83 2.42
N LEU A 265 -12.32 -13.59 3.73
CA LEU A 265 -13.51 -13.17 4.47
C LEU A 265 -13.99 -11.78 4.03
N ASP A 266 -13.09 -10.85 3.70
CA ASP A 266 -13.43 -9.54 3.12
C ASP A 266 -14.12 -9.70 1.76
N ARG A 267 -13.60 -10.58 0.90
CA ARG A 267 -14.21 -10.89 -0.40
C ARG A 267 -15.58 -11.53 -0.23
N ALA A 268 -15.73 -12.50 0.67
CA ALA A 268 -17.03 -13.09 0.99
C ALA A 268 -18.03 -12.04 1.51
N THR A 269 -17.57 -11.12 2.37
CA THR A 269 -18.38 -10.03 2.90
C THR A 269 -18.83 -9.08 1.79
N ALA A 270 -17.94 -8.75 0.86
CA ALA A 270 -18.27 -7.95 -0.31
C ALA A 270 -19.33 -8.63 -1.19
N VAL A 271 -19.23 -9.95 -1.44
CA VAL A 271 -20.27 -10.69 -2.16
C VAL A 271 -21.61 -10.61 -1.45
N ALA A 272 -21.65 -10.83 -0.12
CA ALA A 272 -22.88 -10.72 0.66
C ALA A 272 -23.48 -9.31 0.61
N ALA A 273 -22.64 -8.27 0.72
CA ALA A 273 -23.06 -6.88 0.68
C ALA A 273 -23.63 -6.48 -0.69
N ILE A 274 -22.98 -6.88 -1.79
CA ILE A 274 -23.48 -6.67 -3.15
C ILE A 274 -24.78 -7.44 -3.37
N ALA A 275 -24.87 -8.69 -2.89
CA ALA A 275 -26.09 -9.48 -2.98
C ALA A 275 -27.27 -8.81 -2.26
N VAL A 276 -27.06 -8.26 -1.06
CA VAL A 276 -28.07 -7.47 -0.34
C VAL A 276 -28.46 -6.21 -1.09
N THR A 277 -27.47 -5.48 -1.63
CA THR A 277 -27.68 -4.22 -2.37
C THR A 277 -28.51 -4.44 -3.63
N LEU A 278 -28.33 -5.58 -4.31
CA LEU A 278 -29.04 -5.95 -5.53
C LEU A 278 -30.23 -6.89 -5.28
N SER A 279 -30.63 -7.07 -4.01
CA SER A 279 -31.73 -7.94 -3.58
C SER A 279 -31.64 -9.39 -4.14
N ASN A 280 -30.43 -9.92 -4.30
CA ASN A 280 -30.19 -11.31 -4.70
C ASN A 280 -30.18 -12.23 -3.46
N GLU A 281 -31.36 -12.68 -3.06
CA GLU A 281 -31.55 -13.48 -1.84
C GLU A 281 -30.79 -14.81 -1.85
N GLN A 282 -30.73 -15.49 -3.00
CA GLN A 282 -30.11 -16.80 -3.12
C GLN A 282 -28.60 -16.71 -2.88
N LEU A 283 -27.94 -15.73 -3.53
CA LEU A 283 -26.50 -15.54 -3.36
C LEU A 283 -26.15 -15.15 -1.92
N ALA A 284 -26.97 -14.31 -1.28
CA ALA A 284 -26.78 -13.96 0.13
C ALA A 284 -26.86 -15.22 1.02
N ASP A 285 -27.85 -16.09 0.82
CA ASP A 285 -27.97 -17.33 1.61
C ASP A 285 -26.81 -18.31 1.35
N ASP A 286 -26.35 -18.43 0.10
CA ASP A 286 -25.20 -19.27 -0.27
C ASP A 286 -23.93 -18.81 0.45
N VAL A 287 -23.67 -17.50 0.47
CA VAL A 287 -22.50 -16.93 1.18
C VAL A 287 -22.62 -17.12 2.68
N VAL A 288 -23.79 -16.89 3.28
CA VAL A 288 -24.00 -17.08 4.73
C VAL A 288 -23.84 -18.55 5.13
N THR A 289 -24.34 -19.47 4.32
CA THR A 289 -24.17 -20.91 4.52
C THR A 289 -22.69 -21.29 4.46
N MET A 290 -21.94 -20.73 3.50
CA MET A 290 -20.49 -20.90 3.41
C MET A 290 -19.78 -20.35 4.66
N LEU A 291 -20.08 -19.13 5.09
CA LEU A 291 -19.49 -18.52 6.29
C LEU A 291 -19.82 -19.32 7.55
N THR A 292 -21.04 -19.85 7.67
CA THR A 292 -21.46 -20.72 8.77
C THR A 292 -20.60 -21.99 8.83
N ARG A 293 -20.31 -22.59 7.67
CA ARG A 293 -19.41 -23.77 7.59
C ARG A 293 -17.99 -23.43 8.03
N LEU A 294 -17.44 -22.29 7.60
CA LEU A 294 -16.12 -21.83 8.07
C LEU A 294 -16.13 -21.56 9.57
N TYR A 295 -17.17 -20.91 10.08
CA TYR A 295 -17.33 -20.61 11.49
C TYR A 295 -17.29 -21.88 12.33
N HIS A 296 -18.09 -22.90 12.02
CA HIS A 296 -18.09 -24.15 12.79
C HIS A 296 -16.75 -24.87 12.82
N ARG A 297 -15.88 -24.70 11.81
CA ARG A 297 -14.54 -25.29 11.81
C ARG A 297 -13.58 -24.69 12.82
N LEU A 298 -13.89 -23.53 13.38
CA LEU A 298 -13.10 -22.87 14.42
C LEU A 298 -13.32 -23.49 15.82
N TYR A 299 -14.34 -24.33 15.97
CA TYR A 299 -14.82 -24.82 17.26
C TYR A 299 -14.84 -26.35 17.31
N VAL A 300 -14.58 -26.90 18.49
CA VAL A 300 -14.79 -28.32 18.82
C VAL A 300 -15.58 -28.39 20.11
N ASN A 301 -16.66 -29.18 20.12
CA ASN A 301 -17.60 -29.27 21.25
C ASN A 301 -18.18 -27.91 21.69
N GLY A 302 -18.35 -26.99 20.73
CA GLY A 302 -18.80 -25.63 20.99
C GLY A 302 -17.78 -24.71 21.68
N GLU A 303 -16.50 -25.06 21.75
CA GLU A 303 -15.46 -24.18 22.31
C GLU A 303 -14.38 -23.84 21.28
N ALA A 304 -13.88 -22.60 21.33
CA ALA A 304 -12.83 -22.17 20.41
C ALA A 304 -11.57 -22.99 20.66
N LEU A 305 -10.92 -23.49 19.60
CA LEU A 305 -9.70 -24.28 19.72
C LEU A 305 -8.54 -23.48 20.31
N THR A 306 -8.38 -22.23 19.88
CA THR A 306 -7.29 -21.31 20.25
C THR A 306 -7.80 -19.89 20.40
N ASN A 307 -6.98 -19.00 20.95
CA ASN A 307 -7.30 -17.56 21.00
C ASN A 307 -7.48 -17.00 19.59
N THR A 308 -6.66 -17.45 18.62
CA THR A 308 -6.80 -17.11 17.21
C THR A 308 -8.13 -17.60 16.63
N ALA A 309 -8.58 -18.81 16.99
CA ALA A 309 -9.88 -19.31 16.53
C ALA A 309 -11.05 -18.47 17.07
N ALA A 310 -10.99 -18.05 18.34
CA ALA A 310 -11.97 -17.14 18.93
C ALA A 310 -11.96 -15.77 18.24
N ASP A 311 -10.78 -15.23 17.95
CA ASP A 311 -10.61 -13.99 17.18
C ASP A 311 -11.19 -14.10 15.76
N ARG A 312 -10.91 -15.17 15.01
CA ARG A 312 -11.50 -15.40 13.68
C ARG A 312 -13.02 -15.56 13.73
N GLY A 313 -13.53 -16.21 14.77
CA GLY A 313 -14.98 -16.34 14.97
C GLY A 313 -15.65 -14.97 15.20
N LEU A 314 -15.02 -14.11 16.01
CA LEU A 314 -15.45 -12.73 16.19
C LEU A 314 -15.34 -11.92 14.90
N ALA A 315 -14.29 -12.12 14.12
CA ALA A 315 -14.09 -11.46 12.83
C ALA A 315 -15.17 -11.83 11.79
N ILE A 316 -15.64 -13.08 11.79
CA ILE A 316 -16.81 -13.50 10.99
C ILE A 316 -18.07 -12.80 11.52
N ALA A 317 -18.33 -12.84 12.83
CA ALA A 317 -19.51 -12.21 13.43
C ALA A 317 -19.58 -10.70 13.15
N ALA A 318 -18.45 -9.99 13.22
CA ALA A 318 -18.37 -8.56 12.91
C ALA A 318 -18.74 -8.24 11.44
N ARG A 319 -18.31 -9.09 10.49
CA ARG A 319 -18.68 -8.98 9.07
C ARG A 319 -20.18 -9.18 8.86
N ILE A 320 -20.77 -10.14 9.56
CA ILE A 320 -22.21 -10.39 9.52
C ILE A 320 -22.99 -9.20 10.08
N LEU A 321 -22.58 -8.66 11.23
CA LEU A 321 -23.19 -7.45 11.78
C LEU A 321 -23.07 -6.26 10.82
N ALA A 322 -21.93 -6.12 10.13
CA ALA A 322 -21.72 -5.06 9.14
C ALA A 322 -22.65 -5.20 7.91
N VAL A 323 -22.91 -6.41 7.43
CA VAL A 323 -23.87 -6.66 6.34
C VAL A 323 -25.31 -6.39 6.81
N ILE A 324 -25.66 -6.73 8.06
CA ILE A 324 -26.97 -6.36 8.65
C ILE A 324 -27.09 -4.83 8.73
N ALA A 325 -26.02 -4.11 9.10
CA ALA A 325 -26.01 -2.65 9.15
C ALA A 325 -26.23 -2.02 7.76
N LEU A 326 -25.63 -2.58 6.70
CA LEU A 326 -25.96 -2.20 5.32
C LEU A 326 -27.44 -2.44 5.01
N ALA A 327 -27.97 -3.60 5.37
CA ALA A 327 -29.38 -3.92 5.16
C ALA A 327 -30.31 -2.94 5.87
N VAL A 328 -29.97 -2.48 7.08
CA VAL A 328 -30.71 -1.45 7.81
C VAL A 328 -30.76 -0.13 7.03
N ARG A 329 -29.64 0.31 6.45
CA ARG A 329 -29.60 1.57 5.67
C ARG A 329 -30.34 1.47 4.34
N LEU A 330 -30.42 0.28 3.76
CA LEU A 330 -31.13 0.02 2.51
C LEU A 330 -32.59 -0.45 2.71
N ASP A 331 -33.08 -0.47 3.95
CA ASP A 331 -34.37 -1.06 4.35
C ASP A 331 -34.60 -2.50 3.80
N GLN A 332 -33.53 -3.31 3.69
CA GLN A 332 -33.55 -4.69 3.19
C GLN A 332 -33.80 -5.70 4.33
N TRP A 333 -35.02 -5.71 4.89
CA TRP A 333 -35.33 -6.44 6.13
C TRP A 333 -35.24 -7.97 6.06
N TRP A 334 -35.48 -8.55 4.88
CA TRP A 334 -35.53 -10.00 4.65
C TRP A 334 -34.25 -10.75 5.07
N VAL A 335 -33.12 -10.06 5.11
CA VAL A 335 -31.81 -10.67 5.35
C VAL A 335 -31.45 -10.76 6.85
N ILE A 336 -32.06 -9.94 7.71
CA ILE A 336 -31.67 -9.79 9.12
C ILE A 336 -31.71 -11.12 9.86
N ARG A 337 -32.85 -11.80 9.83
CA ARG A 337 -33.02 -13.10 10.49
C ARG A 337 -32.10 -14.17 9.87
N LYS A 338 -31.97 -14.20 8.54
CA LYS A 338 -31.13 -15.18 7.81
C LYS A 338 -29.65 -15.07 8.16
N LEU A 339 -29.17 -13.85 8.39
CA LEU A 339 -27.79 -13.56 8.80
C LEU A 339 -27.56 -13.80 10.29
N ALA A 340 -28.48 -13.34 11.14
CA ALA A 340 -28.30 -13.39 12.59
C ALA A 340 -28.51 -14.77 13.21
N LEU A 341 -29.54 -15.51 12.76
CA LEU A 341 -30.05 -16.71 13.43
C LEU A 341 -29.44 -17.98 12.85
N ARG A 342 -28.10 -18.06 12.93
CA ARG A 342 -27.35 -19.29 12.66
C ARG A 342 -26.98 -19.94 13.99
N PRO A 343 -27.56 -21.11 14.34
CA PRO A 343 -27.26 -21.76 15.61
C PRO A 343 -25.78 -22.12 15.74
N ALA A 344 -25.23 -22.00 16.95
CA ALA A 344 -23.85 -22.31 17.24
C ALA A 344 -23.66 -22.84 18.66
N GLY A 345 -22.64 -23.70 18.85
CA GLY A 345 -22.34 -24.32 20.13
C GLY A 345 -23.07 -25.66 20.32
N ASP A 346 -22.36 -26.65 20.88
CA ASP A 346 -22.89 -28.01 21.05
C ASP A 346 -23.45 -28.24 22.46
N THR A 347 -22.76 -27.73 23.49
CA THR A 347 -23.13 -27.90 24.91
C THR A 347 -24.09 -26.84 25.43
N ILE A 348 -23.85 -25.57 25.07
CA ILE A 348 -24.80 -24.47 25.23
C ILE A 348 -25.17 -24.05 23.81
N ALA A 349 -26.29 -24.56 23.30
CA ALA A 349 -26.79 -24.17 22.00
C ALA A 349 -27.22 -22.70 22.04
N TYR A 350 -26.51 -21.87 21.29
CA TYR A 350 -26.88 -20.49 21.02
C TYR A 350 -27.71 -20.42 19.75
N VAL A 351 -28.78 -19.63 19.75
CA VAL A 351 -29.61 -19.41 18.55
C VAL A 351 -28.90 -18.54 17.50
N SER A 352 -27.88 -17.79 17.93
CA SER A 352 -27.06 -16.91 17.08
C SER A 352 -25.58 -17.11 17.30
N TRP A 353 -24.86 -17.34 16.19
CA TRP A 353 -23.41 -17.30 16.11
C TRP A 353 -22.80 -15.94 16.50
N LEU A 354 -23.55 -14.84 16.43
CA LEU A 354 -23.09 -13.53 16.90
C LEU A 354 -22.86 -13.58 18.41
N ARG A 355 -23.86 -14.07 19.16
CA ARG A 355 -23.74 -14.27 20.61
C ARG A 355 -22.65 -15.28 20.95
N HIS A 356 -22.63 -16.42 20.26
CA HIS A 356 -21.62 -17.44 20.50
C HIS A 356 -20.20 -16.89 20.28
N ALA A 357 -19.97 -16.13 19.22
CA ALA A 357 -18.66 -15.52 18.93
C ALA A 357 -18.22 -14.56 20.04
N GLN A 358 -19.12 -13.70 20.52
CA GLN A 358 -18.84 -12.78 21.63
C GLN A 358 -18.47 -13.53 22.92
N VAL A 359 -19.21 -14.59 23.26
CA VAL A 359 -18.93 -15.41 24.45
C VAL A 359 -17.56 -16.07 24.34
N GLN A 360 -17.23 -16.63 23.17
CA GLN A 360 -15.94 -17.30 22.94
C GLN A 360 -14.78 -16.31 22.97
N ALA A 361 -14.94 -15.13 22.37
CA ALA A 361 -13.97 -14.05 22.44
C ALA A 361 -13.73 -13.60 23.89
N ALA A 362 -14.80 -13.39 24.67
CA ALA A 362 -14.70 -13.01 26.08
C ALA A 362 -14.00 -14.08 26.93
N ARG A 363 -14.35 -15.36 26.76
CA ARG A 363 -13.71 -16.50 27.47
C ARG A 363 -12.22 -16.64 27.15
N ARG A 364 -11.79 -16.24 25.96
CA ARG A 364 -10.39 -16.28 25.52
C ARG A 364 -9.68 -14.94 25.70
N HIS A 365 -10.31 -13.97 26.37
CA HIS A 365 -9.77 -12.61 26.58
C HIS A 365 -9.31 -11.94 25.27
N VAL A 366 -10.03 -12.19 24.16
CA VAL A 366 -9.82 -11.48 22.90
C VAL A 366 -10.37 -10.08 23.06
N VAL A 367 -9.48 -9.10 23.13
CA VAL A 367 -9.82 -7.69 23.31
C VAL A 367 -9.46 -6.93 22.04
N LEU A 368 -10.45 -6.23 21.49
CA LEU A 368 -10.22 -5.30 20.40
C LEU A 368 -9.45 -4.09 20.93
N THR A 369 -8.36 -3.70 20.28
CA THR A 369 -7.51 -2.58 20.71
C THR A 369 -7.41 -1.51 19.64
N ASN A 370 -7.24 -0.25 20.05
CA ASN A 370 -6.97 0.86 19.14
C ASN A 370 -5.49 0.89 18.70
N THR A 371 -5.12 1.90 17.89
CA THR A 371 -3.73 2.09 17.44
C THR A 371 -2.73 2.36 18.57
N ALA A 372 -3.21 2.75 19.75
CA ALA A 372 -2.42 2.92 20.97
C ALA A 372 -2.42 1.67 21.89
N ALA A 373 -2.91 0.52 21.39
CA ALA A 373 -3.06 -0.73 22.13
C ALA A 373 -4.02 -0.66 23.34
N GLU A 374 -4.92 0.33 23.37
CA GLU A 374 -5.91 0.47 24.44
C GLU A 374 -7.18 -0.33 24.11
N PRO A 375 -7.80 -1.01 25.09
CA PRO A 375 -9.06 -1.72 24.92
C PRO A 375 -10.19 -0.83 24.39
N VAL A 376 -10.89 -1.30 23.35
CA VAL A 376 -12.06 -0.62 22.78
C VAL A 376 -13.34 -1.31 23.26
N GLY A 377 -14.23 -0.51 23.85
CA GLY A 377 -15.55 -0.95 24.29
C GLY A 377 -16.48 -1.38 23.14
N GLY A 378 -17.50 -2.19 23.44
CA GLY A 378 -18.51 -2.59 22.45
C GLY A 378 -17.95 -3.44 21.30
N GLY A 379 -16.95 -4.28 21.56
CA GLY A 379 -16.06 -4.91 20.57
C GLY A 379 -16.69 -5.39 19.26
N LEU A 380 -17.89 -6.00 19.28
CA LEU A 380 -18.57 -6.43 18.04
C LEU A 380 -19.02 -5.24 17.17
N VAL A 381 -19.64 -4.22 17.78
CA VAL A 381 -20.08 -2.99 17.10
C VAL A 381 -18.88 -2.20 16.59
N ALA A 382 -17.82 -2.09 17.40
CA ALA A 382 -16.58 -1.41 17.01
C ALA A 382 -15.89 -2.12 15.83
N ALA A 383 -15.79 -3.46 15.85
CA ALA A 383 -15.21 -4.25 14.76
C ALA A 383 -16.04 -4.15 13.47
N ALA A 384 -17.38 -4.18 13.56
CA ALA A 384 -18.26 -4.02 12.41
C ALA A 384 -18.11 -2.63 11.77
N ARG A 385 -18.03 -1.57 12.59
CA ARG A 385 -17.76 -0.20 12.10
C ARG A 385 -16.44 -0.12 11.32
N GLN A 386 -15.38 -0.72 11.85
CA GLN A 386 -14.08 -0.74 11.18
C GLN A 386 -14.18 -1.38 9.79
N LEU A 387 -14.88 -2.50 9.67
CA LEU A 387 -15.07 -3.19 8.38
C LEU A 387 -15.82 -2.31 7.37
N ILE A 388 -16.84 -1.57 7.79
CA ILE A 388 -17.58 -0.66 6.89
C ILE A 388 -16.67 0.46 6.38
N SER A 389 -15.70 0.91 7.19
CA SER A 389 -14.73 1.94 6.77
C SER A 389 -13.71 1.42 5.75
N THR A 390 -13.36 0.13 5.80
CA THR A 390 -12.31 -0.46 4.95
C THR A 390 -12.86 -1.14 3.69
N LEU A 391 -14.10 -1.64 3.69
CA LEU A 391 -14.69 -2.37 2.57
C LEU A 391 -15.74 -1.52 1.85
N PRO A 392 -15.46 -1.01 0.62
CA PRO A 392 -16.39 -0.16 -0.13
C PRO A 392 -17.76 -0.80 -0.38
N ALA A 393 -17.81 -2.11 -0.61
CA ALA A 393 -19.05 -2.85 -0.84
C ALA A 393 -20.07 -2.75 0.32
N LEU A 394 -19.63 -2.42 1.54
CA LEU A 394 -20.50 -2.25 2.71
C LEU A 394 -21.12 -0.85 2.82
N ARG A 395 -20.80 0.08 1.91
CA ARG A 395 -21.25 1.48 1.92
C ARG A 395 -21.58 2.02 0.52
N PRO A 396 -22.32 1.28 -0.32
CA PRO A 396 -22.70 1.76 -1.65
C PRO A 396 -23.64 2.99 -1.60
N ASP A 397 -24.31 3.19 -0.46
CA ASP A 397 -25.30 4.23 -0.18
C ASP A 397 -24.71 5.52 0.41
N LEU A 398 -23.44 5.52 0.82
CA LEU A 398 -22.82 6.64 1.51
C LEU A 398 -21.78 7.35 0.62
N PRO A 399 -21.77 8.68 0.55
CA PRO A 399 -20.72 9.41 -0.14
C PRO A 399 -19.39 9.29 0.60
N GLY A 400 -18.28 9.15 -0.14
CA GLY A 400 -16.97 8.81 0.43
C GLY A 400 -16.47 9.73 1.57
N HIS A 401 -16.79 11.03 1.51
CA HIS A 401 -16.39 12.02 2.52
C HIS A 401 -17.09 11.84 3.89
N LEU A 402 -18.20 11.11 3.96
CA LEU A 402 -18.86 10.79 5.24
C LEU A 402 -18.24 9.57 5.94
N VAL A 403 -17.24 8.94 5.32
CA VAL A 403 -16.67 7.67 5.78
C VAL A 403 -15.14 7.72 5.82
N ASP A 404 -14.58 8.93 5.94
CA ASP A 404 -13.14 9.13 6.17
C ASP A 404 -12.69 8.33 7.40
N ASN A 405 -11.51 7.70 7.29
CA ASN A 405 -10.94 6.76 8.25
C ASN A 405 -11.02 7.26 9.70
N LEU A 406 -12.07 6.87 10.42
CA LEU A 406 -12.21 7.14 11.86
C LEU A 406 -11.44 6.04 12.60
N PRO A 407 -10.30 6.36 13.24
CA PRO A 407 -9.51 5.37 13.96
C PRO A 407 -10.34 4.68 15.02
N LEU A 408 -10.07 3.39 15.24
CA LEU A 408 -10.72 2.64 16.32
C LEU A 408 -10.54 3.38 17.66
N GLY A 409 -11.61 3.51 18.44
CA GLY A 409 -11.56 4.20 19.74
C GLY A 409 -11.74 5.72 19.70
N THR A 410 -11.87 6.36 18.54
CA THR A 410 -12.32 7.77 18.51
C THR A 410 -13.82 7.86 18.84
N PRO A 411 -14.25 8.83 19.67
CA PRO A 411 -15.66 9.07 19.93
C PRO A 411 -16.40 9.30 18.62
N PRO A 412 -17.50 8.59 18.33
CA PRO A 412 -18.24 8.82 17.10
C PRO A 412 -18.88 10.21 17.11
N ALA A 413 -18.86 10.89 15.98
CA ALA A 413 -19.59 12.14 15.81
C ALA A 413 -21.10 11.92 16.07
N PRO A 414 -21.82 12.94 16.59
CA PRO A 414 -23.28 12.92 16.61
C PRO A 414 -23.82 12.78 15.18
N GLY A 415 -24.80 11.90 14.97
CA GLY A 415 -25.44 11.70 13.66
C GLY A 415 -24.59 10.96 12.62
N ASP A 416 -23.59 10.19 13.05
CA ASP A 416 -22.80 9.32 12.17
C ASP A 416 -23.66 8.14 11.66
N PRO A 417 -24.02 8.11 10.36
CA PRO A 417 -24.95 7.12 9.83
C PRO A 417 -24.38 5.69 9.85
N VAL A 418 -23.05 5.53 9.85
CA VAL A 418 -22.41 4.21 9.88
C VAL A 418 -22.63 3.58 11.24
N ILE A 419 -22.24 4.25 12.32
CA ILE A 419 -22.39 3.67 13.67
C ILE A 419 -23.84 3.57 14.10
N ASP A 420 -24.70 4.52 13.71
CA ASP A 420 -26.12 4.46 14.02
C ASP A 420 -26.73 3.21 13.36
N SER A 421 -26.39 2.93 12.09
CA SER A 421 -26.83 1.70 11.41
C SER A 421 -26.29 0.41 12.05
N VAL A 422 -25.04 0.41 12.55
CA VAL A 422 -24.47 -0.75 13.26
C VAL A 422 -25.15 -0.96 14.62
N CYS A 423 -25.45 0.10 15.36
CA CYS A 423 -26.19 0.00 16.63
C CYS A 423 -27.61 -0.51 16.41
N GLN A 424 -28.29 -0.02 15.36
CA GLN A 424 -29.61 -0.49 14.98
C GLN A 424 -29.58 -1.94 14.51
N ALA A 425 -28.57 -2.35 13.74
CA ALA A 425 -28.36 -3.76 13.40
C ALA A 425 -28.16 -4.63 14.64
N ASP A 426 -27.37 -4.14 15.61
CA ASP A 426 -27.11 -4.83 16.87
C ASP A 426 -28.40 -5.01 17.71
N LEU A 427 -29.27 -4.00 17.73
CA LEU A 427 -30.62 -4.09 18.29
C LEU A 427 -31.47 -5.15 17.58
N LEU A 428 -31.55 -5.11 16.25
CA LEU A 428 -32.46 -5.95 15.48
C LEU A 428 -32.12 -7.44 15.59
N TRP A 429 -30.84 -7.81 15.62
CA TRP A 429 -30.46 -9.22 15.83
C TRP A 429 -30.70 -9.66 17.28
N CYS A 430 -30.51 -8.78 18.27
CA CYS A 430 -30.82 -9.10 19.67
C CYS A 430 -32.32 -9.42 19.83
N VAL A 431 -33.19 -8.60 19.24
CA VAL A 431 -34.65 -8.85 19.24
C VAL A 431 -34.98 -10.14 18.47
N ALA A 432 -34.32 -10.40 17.33
CA ALA A 432 -34.49 -11.65 16.59
C ALA A 432 -34.15 -12.88 17.46
N ALA A 433 -33.03 -12.82 18.19
CA ALA A 433 -32.58 -13.90 19.07
C ALA A 433 -33.52 -14.08 20.26
N ALA A 434 -34.05 -12.98 20.82
CA ALA A 434 -35.03 -13.04 21.91
C ALA A 434 -36.34 -13.71 21.48
N LEU A 435 -36.83 -13.40 20.27
CA LEU A 435 -38.04 -14.01 19.70
C LEU A 435 -37.89 -15.51 19.39
N ASP A 436 -36.68 -15.96 19.09
CA ASP A 436 -36.39 -17.36 18.74
C ASP A 436 -35.90 -18.19 19.94
N THR A 437 -35.99 -17.63 21.16
CA THR A 437 -35.56 -18.29 22.40
C THR A 437 -36.74 -18.48 23.36
N PRO A 438 -36.84 -19.63 24.06
CA PRO A 438 -37.78 -19.78 25.17
C PRO A 438 -37.55 -18.75 26.29
N PRO A 439 -38.61 -18.19 26.91
CA PRO A 439 -38.50 -17.10 27.90
C PRO A 439 -37.47 -17.31 29.03
N GLN A 440 -37.26 -18.55 29.46
CA GLN A 440 -36.36 -18.89 30.56
C GLN A 440 -34.86 -18.75 30.19
N ARG A 441 -34.53 -18.66 28.90
CA ARG A 441 -33.14 -18.61 28.40
C ARG A 441 -32.82 -17.34 27.63
N THR A 442 -33.81 -16.47 27.39
CA THR A 442 -33.73 -15.30 26.51
C THR A 442 -32.51 -14.42 26.78
N ARG A 443 -32.28 -14.03 28.05
CA ARG A 443 -31.17 -13.14 28.44
C ARG A 443 -29.76 -13.70 28.19
N TYR A 444 -29.61 -15.01 27.95
CA TYR A 444 -28.31 -15.62 27.66
C TYR A 444 -28.02 -15.69 26.15
N GLN A 445 -29.04 -15.50 25.30
CA GLN A 445 -29.01 -15.76 23.87
C GLN A 445 -28.65 -14.55 23.01
N PHE A 446 -28.58 -13.36 23.61
CA PHE A 446 -28.12 -12.15 22.96
C PHE A 446 -27.26 -11.31 23.92
N TYR A 447 -26.62 -10.27 23.39
CA TYR A 447 -25.90 -9.28 24.18
C TYR A 447 -25.93 -7.93 23.44
N PRO A 448 -26.57 -6.89 24.02
CA PRO A 448 -26.70 -5.59 23.38
C PRO A 448 -25.36 -4.84 23.43
N SER A 449 -24.47 -5.11 22.48
CA SER A 449 -23.16 -4.44 22.37
C SER A 449 -23.29 -2.93 22.20
N PHE A 450 -24.39 -2.48 21.58
CA PHE A 450 -24.72 -1.07 21.42
C PHE A 450 -24.89 -0.32 22.75
N ALA A 451 -25.09 -1.01 23.89
CA ALA A 451 -25.20 -0.40 25.22
C ALA A 451 -23.93 0.35 25.66
N TRP A 452 -22.80 0.12 24.98
CA TRP A 452 -21.56 0.88 25.15
C TRP A 452 -21.61 2.31 24.57
N LEU A 453 -22.67 2.64 23.82
CA LEU A 453 -22.86 3.93 23.17
C LEU A 453 -24.18 4.56 23.64
N TYR A 454 -24.40 5.83 23.29
CA TYR A 454 -25.61 6.55 23.69
C TYR A 454 -26.89 6.03 23.02
N GLU A 455 -27.99 6.02 23.78
CA GLU A 455 -29.33 5.55 23.37
C GLU A 455 -29.83 6.17 22.06
N HIS A 456 -29.52 7.45 21.82
CA HIS A 456 -30.00 8.20 20.64
C HIS A 456 -29.66 7.52 19.30
N ARG A 457 -28.64 6.65 19.26
CA ARG A 457 -28.24 5.93 18.05
C ARG A 457 -29.25 4.87 17.61
N ILE A 458 -29.98 4.29 18.56
CA ILE A 458 -31.02 3.29 18.28
C ILE A 458 -32.44 3.84 18.37
N ALA A 459 -32.64 4.98 19.04
CA ALA A 459 -33.95 5.58 19.26
C ALA A 459 -34.82 5.67 17.97
N PRO A 460 -34.29 6.02 16.78
CA PRO A 460 -35.07 6.01 15.55
C PRO A 460 -35.64 4.62 15.19
N MET A 461 -34.84 3.56 15.36
CA MET A 461 -35.28 2.19 15.07
C MET A 461 -36.27 1.68 16.13
N VAL A 462 -36.05 2.00 17.40
CA VAL A 462 -36.99 1.69 18.50
C VAL A 462 -38.35 2.33 18.22
N HIS A 463 -38.35 3.60 17.80
CA HIS A 463 -39.57 4.30 17.42
C HIS A 463 -40.27 3.59 16.26
N ARG A 464 -39.56 3.31 15.17
CA ARG A 464 -40.10 2.58 13.99
C ARG A 464 -40.72 1.23 14.39
N LEU A 465 -40.04 0.41 15.19
CA LEU A 465 -40.56 -0.88 15.65
C LEU A 465 -41.82 -0.77 16.54
N ARG A 466 -42.03 0.37 17.21
CA ARG A 466 -43.23 0.58 18.04
C ARG A 466 -44.41 1.10 17.23
N THR A 467 -44.15 1.96 16.25
CA THR A 467 -45.18 2.73 15.54
C THR A 467 -45.51 2.20 14.14
N ASP A 468 -44.57 1.54 13.47
CA ASP A 468 -44.74 1.01 12.12
C ASP A 468 -44.93 -0.52 12.15
N GLU A 469 -46.20 -0.94 12.06
CA GLU A 469 -46.56 -2.35 12.06
C GLU A 469 -46.10 -3.08 10.79
N ASN A 470 -46.00 -2.39 9.66
CA ASN A 470 -45.59 -3.01 8.39
C ASN A 470 -44.09 -3.32 8.46
N LEU A 471 -43.28 -2.35 8.88
CA LEU A 471 -41.86 -2.59 9.12
C LEU A 471 -41.64 -3.72 10.12
N THR A 472 -42.42 -3.77 11.20
CA THR A 472 -42.30 -4.81 12.21
C THR A 472 -42.56 -6.20 11.62
N LYS A 473 -43.57 -6.33 10.75
CA LYS A 473 -43.90 -7.58 10.03
C LYS A 473 -42.83 -7.95 9.01
N ASP A 474 -42.25 -6.96 8.33
CA ASP A 474 -41.20 -7.20 7.34
C ASP A 474 -39.88 -7.66 7.97
N VAL A 475 -39.51 -7.08 9.12
CA VAL A 475 -38.31 -7.48 9.87
C VAL A 475 -38.50 -8.83 10.57
N TYR A 476 -39.69 -9.07 11.14
CA TYR A 476 -40.01 -10.27 11.89
C TYR A 476 -41.24 -11.00 11.32
N PRO A 477 -41.13 -11.58 10.11
CA PRO A 477 -42.25 -12.23 9.45
C PRO A 477 -42.78 -13.39 10.29
N GLY A 478 -44.10 -13.47 10.42
CA GLY A 478 -44.79 -14.53 11.16
C GLY A 478 -44.80 -14.38 12.69
N ARG A 479 -44.30 -13.26 13.24
CA ARG A 479 -44.36 -12.96 14.68
C ARG A 479 -45.50 -12.01 15.01
N ALA A 480 -46.13 -12.19 16.17
CA ALA A 480 -47.15 -11.26 16.64
C ALA A 480 -46.48 -9.95 17.13
N ILE A 481 -47.11 -8.80 16.85
CA ILE A 481 -46.55 -7.47 17.20
C ILE A 481 -46.28 -7.36 18.71
N ASP A 482 -47.16 -7.91 19.54
CA ASP A 482 -46.99 -7.89 21.00
C ASP A 482 -45.82 -8.75 21.48
N GLU A 483 -45.47 -9.83 20.75
CA GLU A 483 -44.28 -10.62 21.03
C GLU A 483 -43.01 -9.82 20.69
N VAL A 484 -43.01 -9.12 19.56
CA VAL A 484 -41.89 -8.26 19.14
C VAL A 484 -41.69 -7.13 20.15
N ARG A 485 -42.77 -6.47 20.60
CA ARG A 485 -42.70 -5.41 21.61
C ARG A 485 -42.13 -5.92 22.93
N ARG A 486 -42.58 -7.09 23.40
CA ARG A 486 -42.03 -7.71 24.62
C ARG A 486 -40.55 -8.05 24.48
N ALA A 487 -40.15 -8.64 23.34
CA ALA A 487 -38.75 -8.93 23.06
C ALA A 487 -37.89 -7.65 22.98
N LEU A 488 -38.43 -6.58 22.40
CA LEU A 488 -37.80 -5.27 22.36
C LEU A 488 -37.61 -4.70 23.78
N ASP A 489 -38.64 -4.74 24.62
CA ASP A 489 -38.57 -4.29 26.02
C ASP A 489 -37.49 -5.07 26.80
N GLU A 490 -37.44 -6.40 26.65
CA GLU A 490 -36.41 -7.23 27.29
C GLU A 490 -34.97 -6.88 26.86
N VAL A 491 -34.78 -6.58 25.56
CA VAL A 491 -33.47 -6.17 25.03
C VAL A 491 -33.07 -4.80 25.56
N LEU A 492 -34.01 -3.84 25.60
CA LEU A 492 -33.78 -2.49 26.11
C LEU A 492 -33.51 -2.48 27.62
N GLU A 493 -34.23 -3.29 28.41
CA GLU A 493 -33.96 -3.46 29.85
C GLU A 493 -32.52 -3.94 30.11
N LEU A 494 -32.06 -4.94 29.33
CA LEU A 494 -30.69 -5.43 29.47
C LEU A 494 -29.67 -4.38 29.01
N ALA A 495 -29.96 -3.64 27.94
CA ALA A 495 -29.11 -2.55 27.47
C ALA A 495 -28.97 -1.44 28.52
N ALA A 496 -30.06 -1.05 29.18
CA ALA A 496 -30.04 -0.05 30.25
C ALA A 496 -29.22 -0.52 31.47
N GLN A 497 -29.32 -1.80 31.84
CA GLN A 497 -28.51 -2.40 32.91
C GLN A 497 -27.01 -2.38 32.56
N GLU A 498 -26.64 -2.77 31.33
CA GLU A 498 -25.25 -2.75 30.87
C GLU A 498 -24.72 -1.32 30.75
N GLY A 499 -25.50 -0.38 30.21
CA GLY A 499 -25.15 1.04 30.12
C GLY A 499 -24.87 1.65 31.50
N GLY A 500 -25.73 1.36 32.48
CA GLY A 500 -25.54 1.79 33.87
C GLY A 500 -24.26 1.22 34.49
N ARG A 501 -23.92 -0.05 34.21
CA ARG A 501 -22.65 -0.67 34.64
C ARG A 501 -21.42 0.00 34.02
N LEU A 502 -21.57 0.57 32.83
CA LEU A 502 -20.52 1.25 32.07
C LEU A 502 -20.42 2.75 32.37
N GLY A 503 -21.28 3.29 33.25
CA GLY A 503 -21.22 4.68 33.69
C GLY A 503 -21.95 5.66 32.75
N HIS A 504 -22.87 5.19 31.93
CA HIS A 504 -23.72 6.02 31.08
C HIS A 504 -25.20 5.76 31.38
N PHE A 505 -26.02 6.81 31.39
CA PHE A 505 -27.46 6.66 31.54
C PHE A 505 -28.09 6.41 30.17
N TRP A 506 -28.91 5.36 30.13
CA TRP A 506 -29.67 4.88 29.00
C TRP A 506 -31.15 5.10 29.26
#